data_AF-A0A7W1HPQ5-F1
#
_entry.id   AF-A0A7W1HPQ5-F1
#
_cell.length_a   1.000
_cell.length_b   1.000
_cell.length_c   1.000
_cell.angle_alpha   90.00
_cell.angle_beta   90.00
_cell.angle_gamma   90.00
#
_symmetry.space_group_name_H-M   'P 1'
#
loop_
_entity.id
_entity.type
_entity.pdbx_description
1 polymer ?
#
loop_
_entity_poly.entity_id
_entity_poly.type
_entity_poly.pdbx_seq_one_letter_code
_entity_poly.pdbx_strand_id
1 'polypeptide(L)' 'MDGDVHIGEAARRLGVTPKHLRTLEREGRIPAARRDFNGRIYSEFDLTLLRGLGVGSRPWRLRRSGQARETAR' A
#
# COMPACT_ATOMS: atom_id res chain seq x y z
N MET A 1 2.04 21.86 1.75
CA MET A 1 0.61 21.53 1.65
C MET A 1 0.53 20.35 0.71
N ASP A 2 0.80 19.16 1.23
CA ASP A 2 0.78 17.95 0.43
C ASP A 2 -0.69 17.52 0.29
N GLY A 3 -1.19 17.68 -0.94
CA GLY A 3 -2.59 17.42 -1.29
C GLY A 3 -2.96 15.95 -1.16
N ASP A 4 -4.27 15.69 -1.04
CA ASP A 4 -4.81 14.34 -1.02
C ASP A 4 -4.41 13.58 -2.30
N VAL A 5 -3.88 12.36 -2.14
CA VAL A 5 -3.44 11.52 -3.26
C VAL A 5 -4.41 10.39 -3.53
N HIS A 6 -4.62 10.05 -4.80
CA HIS A 6 -5.43 8.90 -5.15
C HIS A 6 -4.77 7.57 -4.78
N ILE A 7 -5.59 6.52 -4.67
CA ILE A 7 -5.15 5.16 -4.31
C ILE A 7 -3.94 4.63 -5.10
N GLY A 8 -3.79 5.01 -6.37
CA GLY A 8 -2.65 4.60 -7.19
C GLY A 8 -1.33 5.13 -6.64
N GLU A 9 -1.30 6.43 -6.35
CA GLU A 9 -0.13 7.10 -5.79
C GLU A 9 0.09 6.71 -4.33
N ALA A 10 -0.98 6.60 -3.54
CA ALA A 10 -0.90 6.09 -2.17
C ALA A 10 -0.25 4.69 -2.12
N ALA A 11 -0.70 3.77 -2.97
CA ALA A 11 -0.14 2.42 -3.05
C ALA A 11 1.34 2.44 -3.44
N ARG A 12 1.73 3.29 -4.38
CA ARG A 12 3.12 3.46 -4.81
C ARG A 12 3.99 3.96 -3.65
N ARG A 13 3.55 4.99 -2.93
CA ARG A 13 4.27 5.54 -1.75
C ARG A 13 4.40 4.54 -0.61
N LEU A 14 3.41 3.66 -0.46
CA LEU A 14 3.39 2.57 0.52
C LEU A 14 4.07 1.28 0.02
N GLY A 15 4.52 1.20 -1.22
CA GLY A 15 5.15 0.00 -1.77
C GLY A 15 4.22 -1.22 -1.89
N VAL A 16 2.91 -0.99 -2.00
CA VAL A 16 1.87 -2.03 -2.15
C VAL A 16 1.11 -1.86 -3.46
N THR A 17 0.19 -2.77 -3.76
CA THR A 17 -0.71 -2.62 -4.91
C THR A 17 -2.01 -1.91 -4.51
N PRO A 18 -2.66 -1.15 -5.40
CA PRO A 18 -3.97 -0.55 -5.12
C PRO A 18 -5.03 -1.61 -4.76
N LYS A 19 -4.93 -2.80 -5.36
CA LYS A 19 -5.78 -3.95 -5.02
C LYS A 19 -5.58 -4.39 -3.58
N HIS A 20 -4.34 -4.41 -3.08
CA HIS A 20 -4.05 -4.78 -1.70
C HIS A 20 -4.68 -3.80 -0.70
N LEU A 21 -4.58 -2.48 -0.96
CA LEU A 21 -5.26 -1.47 -0.13
C LEU A 21 -6.77 -1.68 -0.10
N ARG A 22 -7.41 -1.93 -1.25
CA ARG A 22 -8.86 -2.24 -1.32
C ARG A 22 -9.23 -3.50 -0.54
N THR A 23 -8.38 -4.52 -0.60
CA THR A 23 -8.59 -5.77 0.15
C THR A 23 -8.52 -5.50 1.66
N LEU A 24 -7.49 -4.80 2.13
CA LEU A 24 -7.35 -4.47 3.55
C LEU A 24 -8.50 -3.62 4.06
N GLU A 25 -8.96 -2.65 3.27
CA GLU A 25 -10.12 -1.81 3.60
C GLU A 25 -11.39 -2.66 3.71
N ARG A 26 -11.63 -3.54 2.73
CA ARG A 26 -12.79 -4.44 2.73
C ARG A 26 -12.77 -5.44 3.90
N GLU A 27 -11.59 -5.87 4.31
CA GLU A 27 -11.39 -6.75 5.47
C GLU A 27 -11.45 -5.99 6.80
N GLY A 28 -11.58 -4.65 6.80
CA GLY A 28 -11.59 -3.83 8.00
C GLY A 28 -10.24 -3.73 8.71
N ARG A 29 -9.14 -4.13 8.05
CA ARG A 29 -7.78 -4.07 8.61
C ARG A 29 -7.16 -2.68 8.59
N ILE A 30 -7.67 -1.81 7.72
CA ILE A 30 -7.31 -0.40 7.66
C ILE A 30 -8.58 0.46 7.69
N PRO A 31 -8.48 1.72 8.14
CA PRO A 31 -9.61 2.65 8.09
C PRO A 31 -10.16 2.84 6.68
N ALA A 32 -11.46 3.12 6.59
CA ALA A 32 -12.10 3.46 5.32
C ALA A 32 -11.44 4.71 4.72
N ALA A 33 -11.06 4.63 3.44
CA ALA A 33 -10.45 5.76 2.77
C ALA A 33 -11.49 6.87 2.54
N ARG A 34 -11.04 8.12 2.58
CA ARG A 34 -11.85 9.26 2.17
C ARG A 34 -12.19 9.13 0.69
N ARG A 35 -13.35 9.65 0.30
CA ARG A 35 -13.83 9.60 -1.09
C ARG A 35 -14.01 11.00 -1.65
N ASP A 36 -13.57 11.17 -2.89
CA ASP A 36 -13.91 12.33 -3.73
C ASP A 36 -14.77 11.88 -4.92
N PHE A 37 -15.04 12.79 -5.85
CA PHE A 37 -15.80 12.50 -7.07
C PHE A 37 -15.12 11.47 -7.99
N ASN A 38 -13.83 11.22 -7.83
CA ASN A 38 -13.01 10.39 -8.71
C ASN A 38 -12.59 9.05 -8.06
N GLY A 39 -12.82 8.88 -6.76
CA GLY A 39 -12.60 7.63 -6.04
C GLY A 39 -12.04 7.82 -4.63
N ARG A 40 -11.09 6.97 -4.27
CA ARG A 40 -10.47 6.97 -2.93
C ARG A 40 -9.26 7.88 -2.92
N ILE A 41 -9.21 8.73 -1.89
CA ILE A 41 -8.13 9.68 -1.65
C ILE A 41 -7.53 9.46 -0.26
N TYR A 42 -6.24 9.75 -0.14
CA TYR A 42 -5.43 9.57 1.05
C TYR A 42 -4.63 10.84 1.30
N SER A 43 -4.83 11.44 2.46
CA SER A 43 -3.96 12.52 2.93
C SER A 43 -2.60 11.98 3.37
N GLU A 44 -1.62 12.85 3.56
CA GLU A 44 -0.34 12.46 4.19
C GLU A 44 -0.51 11.85 5.58
N PHE A 45 -1.51 12.33 6.34
CA PHE A 45 -1.85 11.76 7.63
C PHE A 45 -2.33 10.31 7.46
N ASP A 46 -3.20 10.03 6.48
CA ASP A 46 -3.66 8.68 6.19
C ASP A 46 -2.49 7.77 5.78
N LEU A 47 -1.59 8.25 4.93
CA LEU A 47 -0.40 7.47 4.55
C LEU A 47 0.49 7.15 5.75
N THR A 48 0.64 8.09 6.68
CA THR A 48 1.43 7.90 7.90
C THR A 48 0.77 6.88 8.82
N LEU A 49 -0.54 6.98 9.01
CA LEU A 49 -1.33 6.01 9.77
C LEU A 49 -1.22 4.62 9.17
N LEU A 50 -1.37 4.48 7.85
CA LEU A 50 -1.27 3.20 7.15
C LEU A 50 0.13 2.57 7.31
N ARG A 51 1.20 3.37 7.26
CA ARG A 51 2.56 2.88 7.57
C ARG A 51 2.66 2.38 9.00
N GLY A 52 2.12 3.12 9.97
CA GLY A 52 2.08 2.72 11.38
C GLY A 52 1.32 1.40 11.61
N LEU A 53 0.28 1.14 10.82
CA LEU A 53 -0.47 -0.13 10.82
C LEU A 53 0.28 -1.28 10.12
N GLY A 54 1.48 -1.04 9.58
CA GLY A 54 2.30 -2.04 8.89
C GLY A 54 1.95 -2.24 7.42
N VAL A 55 1.15 -1.37 6.82
CA VAL A 55 0.88 -1.40 5.38
C VAL A 55 2.15 -1.01 4.62
N GLY A 56 2.70 -1.93 3.84
CA GLY A 56 3.91 -1.67 3.05
C GLY A 56 5.22 -2.10 3.71
N SER A 57 5.21 -2.38 5.01
CA SER A 57 6.34 -3.02 5.68
C SER A 57 6.46 -4.47 5.18
N ARG A 58 7.44 -4.73 4.31
CA ARG A 58 7.72 -6.08 3.78
C ARG A 58 8.30 -7.01 4.88
N PRO A 59 8.06 -8.35 4.86
CA PRO A 59 7.36 -9.11 3.82
C PRO A 59 6.36 -10.18 4.34
N TRP A 60 5.07 -10.10 3.99
CA TRP A 60 4.16 -11.27 4.08
C TRP A 60 4.32 -12.26 2.90
N ARG A 61 5.40 -12.12 2.13
CA ARG A 61 5.80 -13.09 1.11
C ARG A 61 7.32 -13.19 0.99
N LEU A 62 7.97 -13.64 2.06
CA LEU A 62 9.07 -14.59 1.88
C LEU A 62 8.39 -15.96 1.70
N ARG A 63 8.11 -16.32 0.44
CA ARG A 63 7.85 -17.68 -0.10
C ARG A 63 6.99 -17.60 -1.38
N ARG A 64 7.68 -17.42 -2.51
CA ARG A 64 7.47 -18.22 -3.73
C ARG A 64 8.72 -18.07 -4.61
N SER A 65 9.51 -19.15 -4.60
CA SER A 65 10.19 -19.78 -5.74
C SER A 65 11.11 -18.94 -6.63
N GLY A 66 12.41 -19.27 -6.59
CA GLY A 66 13.31 -19.14 -7.74
C GLY A 66 13.83 -17.73 -8.04
N GLN A 67 14.82 -17.27 -7.29
CA GLN A 67 15.87 -16.41 -7.83
C GLN A 67 17.15 -17.24 -7.85
N ALA A 68 17.29 -18.04 -8.91
CA ALA A 68 18.61 -18.40 -9.41
C ALA A 68 19.28 -17.08 -9.80
N ARG A 69 20.17 -16.59 -8.95
CA ARG A 69 21.28 -15.75 -9.38
C ARG A 69 22.55 -16.53 -9.11
N GLU A 70 22.73 -17.51 -9.98
CA GLU A 70 24.04 -17.89 -10.46
C GLU A 70 24.63 -16.67 -11.17
N THR A 71 25.68 -16.12 -10.58
CA THR A 71 26.84 -15.49 -11.23
C THR A 71 27.92 -15.63 -10.17
N ALA A 72 28.57 -16.79 -10.09
CA ALA A 72 29.72 -17.17 -10.91
C ALA A 72 30.93 -16.24 -10.66
N ARG A 73 31.89 -16.83 -9.93
CA ARG A 73 33.32 -16.55 -9.83
C ARG A 73 33.80 -15.54 -8.79
#